data_AF-A0A1B9YZK7-F1
#
_entry.id   AF-A0A1B9YZK7-F1
#
_cell.length_a   1.000
_cell.length_b   1.000
_cell.length_c   1.000
_cell.angle_alpha   90.00
_cell.angle_beta   90.00
_cell.angle_gamma   90.00
#
_symmetry.space_group_name_H-M   'P 1'
#
loop_
_entity.id
_entity.type
_entity.pdbx_description
1 polymer ?
#
loop_
_entity_poly.entity_id
_entity_poly.type
_entity_poly.pdbx_seq_one_letter_code
_entity_poly.pdbx_strand_id
1 'polypeptide(L)' 'MNSPRDDDFLRDRIKNGKEGAMPGFGEAFTDAQIEQMIKYIRALKPREG' A
#
# COMPACT_ATOMS: atom_id res chain seq x y z
N MET A 1 -9.06 14.96 2.77
CA MET A 1 -9.44 13.53 2.65
C MET A 1 -9.48 13.01 1.20
N ASN A 2 -9.01 13.78 0.20
CA ASN A 2 -8.87 13.31 -1.19
C ASN A 2 -7.39 13.16 -1.53
N SER A 3 -6.72 12.18 -0.92
CA SER A 3 -5.35 11.86 -1.33
C SER A 3 -5.44 11.19 -2.71
N PRO A 4 -4.62 11.57 -3.71
CA PRO A 4 -4.60 10.94 -5.04
C PRO A 4 -4.11 9.47 -5.01
N ARG A 5 -3.98 8.89 -3.82
CA ARG A 5 -3.59 7.51 -3.54
C ARG A 5 -4.70 6.90 -2.71
N ASP A 6 -5.80 6.56 -3.37
CA ASP A 6 -6.90 5.79 -2.78
C ASP A 6 -6.45 4.36 -2.44
N ASP A 7 -7.35 3.57 -1.85
CA ASP A 7 -6.99 2.22 -1.39
C ASP A 7 -6.69 1.29 -2.58
N ASP A 8 -7.33 1.51 -3.73
CA ASP A 8 -7.07 0.75 -4.96
C ASP A 8 -5.67 1.04 -5.52
N PHE A 9 -5.24 2.31 -5.50
CA PHE A 9 -3.88 2.69 -5.84
C PHE A 9 -2.86 2.04 -4.90
N LEU A 10 -3.12 2.03 -3.58
CA LEU A 10 -2.22 1.39 -2.62
C LEU A 10 -2.18 -0.12 -2.82
N ARG A 11 -3.31 -0.76 -3.10
CA ARG A 11 -3.40 -2.19 -3.40
C ARG A 11 -2.58 -2.54 -4.64
N ASP A 12 -2.75 -1.80 -5.74
CA ASP A 12 -1.97 -1.99 -6.96
C ASP A 12 -0.47 -1.83 -6.68
N ARG A 13 -0.08 -0.80 -5.91
CA ARG A 13 1.33 -0.56 -5.58
C ARG A 13 1.95 -1.65 -4.73
N ILE A 14 1.21 -2.23 -3.79
CA ILE A 14 1.70 -3.33 -2.96
C ILE A 14 1.78 -4.62 -3.79
N LYS A 15 0.78 -4.90 -4.64
CA LYS A 15 0.76 -6.12 -5.46
C LYS A 15 1.82 -6.11 -6.55
N ASN A 16 1.80 -5.07 -7.39
CA ASN A 16 2.55 -5.00 -8.62
C ASN A 16 3.85 -4.19 -8.47
N GLY A 17 4.01 -3.46 -7.37
CA GLY A 17 5.19 -2.67 -7.10
C GLY A 17 5.27 -1.37 -7.91
N LYS A 18 6.46 -0.77 -7.89
CA LYS A 18 6.91 0.34 -8.73
C LYS A 18 8.22 -0.05 -9.38
N GLU A 19 8.21 -0.19 -10.69
CA GLU A 19 9.44 -0.39 -11.44
C GLU A 19 10.52 0.64 -11.05
N GLY A 20 11.71 0.13 -10.71
CA GLY A 20 12.85 0.94 -10.28
C GLY A 20 12.79 1.53 -8.86
N ALA A 21 11.75 1.28 -8.06
CA ALA A 21 11.67 1.81 -6.69
C ALA A 21 11.10 0.87 -5.63
N MET A 22 10.13 0.02 -5.98
CA MET A 22 9.46 -0.89 -5.04
C MET A 22 9.17 -2.23 -5.72
N PRO A 23 9.64 -3.37 -5.19
CA PRO A 23 9.23 -4.67 -5.70
C PRO A 23 7.73 -4.91 -5.45
N GLY A 24 7.11 -5.73 -6.29
CA GLY A 24 5.75 -6.22 -6.05
C GLY A 24 5.74 -7.30 -4.98
N PHE A 25 4.68 -7.33 -4.17
CA PHE A 25 4.47 -8.30 -3.09
C PHE A 25 3.22 -9.17 -3.30
N GLY A 26 2.61 -9.14 -4.49
CA GLY A 26 1.38 -9.88 -4.79
C GLY A 26 1.51 -11.41 -4.68
N GLU A 27 2.72 -11.96 -4.80
CA GLU A 27 2.99 -13.39 -4.60
C GLU A 27 3.43 -13.72 -3.16
N ALA A 28 3.81 -12.71 -2.39
CA ALA A 28 4.31 -12.88 -1.02
C ALA A 28 3.20 -12.82 0.03
N PHE A 29 2.10 -12.12 -0.26
CA PHE A 29 0.99 -11.92 0.65
C PHE A 29 -0.34 -12.22 -0.02
N THR A 30 -1.28 -12.75 0.77
CA THR A 30 -2.68 -12.92 0.34
C THR A 30 -3.40 -11.56 0.25
N ASP A 31 -4.50 -11.51 -0.49
CA ASP A 31 -5.34 -10.31 -0.61
C ASP A 31 -5.80 -9.77 0.76
N ALA A 32 -6.19 -10.66 1.67
CA ALA A 32 -6.59 -10.27 3.02
C ALA A 32 -5.45 -9.62 3.83
N GLN A 33 -4.21 -10.10 3.64
CA GLN A 33 -3.04 -9.51 4.29
C GLN A 33 -2.71 -8.14 3.68
N ILE A 34 -2.84 -7.99 2.36
CA ILE A 34 -2.65 -6.70 1.67
C ILE A 34 -3.67 -5.66 2.17
N GLU A 35 -4.93 -6.05 2.39
CA GLU A 35 -5.94 -5.16 2.99
C GLU A 35 -5.55 -4.71 4.41
N GLN A 36 -4.98 -5.62 5.22
CA GLN A 36 -4.48 -5.26 6.55
C GLN A 36 -3.31 -4.27 6.47
N MET A 37 -2.42 -4.43 5.49
CA MET A 37 -1.32 -3.49 5.25
C MET A 37 -1.85 -2.10 4.86
N ILE A 38 -2.85 -2.02 3.99
CA ILE A 38 -3.48 -0.75 3.60
C ILE A 38 -4.07 -0.05 4.84
N LYS A 39 -4.82 -0.78 5.67
CA LYS A 39 -5.36 -0.25 6.93
C LYS A 39 -4.26 0.28 7.85
N TYR A 40 -3.17 -0.47 7.99
CA TYR A 40 -2.00 -0.04 8.77
C TYR A 40 -1.40 1.26 8.21
N ILE A 41 -1.16 1.33 6.89
CA ILE A 41 -0.62 2.52 6.21
C ILE A 41 -1.53 3.74 6.43
N ARG A 42 -2.84 3.58 6.37
CA ARG A 42 -3.81 4.66 6.63
C ARG A 42 -3.82 5.13 8.08
N ALA A 43 -3.51 4.24 9.02
CA ALA A 43 -3.42 4.55 10.44
C ALA A 43 -2.07 5.21 10.81
N LEU A 44 -1.07 5.20 9.92
CA LEU A 44 0.20 5.88 10.17
C LEU A 44 -0.06 7.38 10.33
N LYS A 45 0.31 7.92 11.49
CA LYS A 45 0.30 9.36 11.71
C LYS A 45 1.33 10.01 10.76
N PRO A 46 1.07 11.25 10.29
CA PRO A 46 2.11 12.04 9.65
C PRO A 46 3.33 12.04 10.57
N ARG A 47 4.51 11.75 10.03
CA ARG A 47 5.75 11.84 10.80
C ARG A 47 5.89 13.31 11.20
N GLU A 48 5.78 13.61 12.49
CA GLU A 48 6.18 14.92 12.99
C GLU A 48 7.69 15.02 12.77
N GLY A 49 8.07 15.94 11.88
CA GLY A 49 9.46 16.19 11.49
C GLY A 49 10.13 17.16 12.44
#